data_AF-A0A6V8L140-F1
#
_entry.id   AF-A0A6V8L140-F1
#
_cell.length_a   1.000
_cell.length_b   1.000
_cell.length_c   1.000
_cell.angle_alpha   90.00
_cell.angle_beta   90.00
_cell.angle_gamma   90.00
#
_symmetry.space_group_name_H-M   'P 1'
#
loop_
_entity.id
_entity.type
_entity.pdbx_description
1 polymer ?
#
loop_
_entity_poly.entity_id
_entity_poly.type
_entity_poly.pdbx_seq_one_letter_code
_entity_poly.pdbx_strand_id
1 'polypeptide(L)'
;METLIPATGTTRAKRAHAAGSRFLRGRRAKLLAFGLVPLLALPLAVLLLPLPFLDGYLAGLVTERVSSQVACPGSLAQPPTVTVGGGRLVPQLLRQRMSEVRLTVPDVTIGDTQHATFDATLRDVSQPEPGTTRVGSMDASITVGFANMPTTPGEPPTTYGQAPDGQLTVKTVSPAENAKNVTAKLFLKMELRGESVVAVPQRLQLFGKTLPANQVASLAGGERKQELPALPAGVTYKSITPKADGVHVELGGVAVEPLTNLPKEVDGRAVTYQAANGLLGISTALSVEPIVNIPLTIHTAPRLSGGTLNLVPQSVEILGANRPPDDLLARLVLSQIKQESLSRELPALPSGVRYRSVSVDSGGVKVAVGGVTVQPFSELSTGDGRPTTFGAEGGLLTATTKGGNPDGTPTPIVLYAKPTIAGAKLDIAPQQIEMFGFLFPADNVLSQVRARETSYPLQALPANLEYRAVEVLPEGLRITLSGKDVTLQKGQLTGSTC
;
A
#
# COMPACT_ATOMS: atom_id res chain seq x y z
N MET A 1 28.68 -0.79 68.55
CA MET A 1 27.38 -0.08 68.62
C MET A 1 26.29 -1.13 68.45
N GLU A 2 26.09 -2.09 69.38
CA GLU A 2 25.72 -1.93 70.82
C GLU A 2 24.56 -0.95 70.95
N THR A 3 23.34 -1.37 71.33
CA THR A 3 22.90 -2.08 72.56
C THR A 3 21.67 -2.98 72.28
N LEU A 4 21.59 -4.29 72.61
CA LEU A 4 21.40 -5.00 73.92
C LEU A 4 20.08 -4.60 74.65
N ILE A 5 18.97 -5.37 74.59
CA ILE A 5 18.51 -6.55 75.43
C ILE A 5 18.19 -6.14 76.90
N PRO A 6 17.16 -6.66 77.65
CA PRO A 6 16.49 -7.99 77.54
C PRO A 6 14.96 -8.09 77.74
N ALA A 7 14.50 -9.32 77.45
CA ALA A 7 13.30 -9.98 77.96
C ALA A 7 13.61 -10.83 79.23
N THR A 8 12.61 -11.03 80.10
CA THR A 8 12.31 -12.22 80.95
C THR A 8 11.26 -11.78 81.99
N GLY A 9 10.23 -12.52 82.41
CA GLY A 9 9.97 -13.95 82.35
C GLY A 9 9.67 -14.49 83.77
N THR A 10 8.42 -14.93 84.00
CA THR A 10 7.97 -15.97 84.97
C THR A 10 8.08 -15.69 86.48
N THR A 11 7.10 -16.00 87.34
CA THR A 11 6.76 -17.35 87.84
C THR A 11 5.52 -17.32 88.76
N ARG A 12 4.56 -18.27 88.63
CA ARG A 12 4.19 -19.38 89.58
C ARG A 12 3.91 -18.96 91.04
N ALA A 13 3.03 -19.58 91.84
CA ALA A 13 2.02 -20.65 91.75
C ALA A 13 1.53 -20.92 93.20
N LYS A 14 0.32 -21.48 93.39
CA LYS A 14 -0.07 -22.54 94.37
C LYS A 14 -1.61 -22.66 94.38
N ARG A 15 -2.23 -23.71 93.83
CA ARG A 15 -2.49 -25.06 94.37
C ARG A 15 -3.21 -25.07 95.74
N ALA A 16 -4.41 -25.67 95.79
CA ALA A 16 -4.63 -27.01 96.36
C ALA A 16 -6.12 -27.46 96.32
N HIS A 17 -6.32 -28.72 95.91
CA HIS A 17 -7.21 -29.79 96.42
C HIS A 17 -8.68 -29.47 96.82
N ALA A 18 -9.74 -30.11 96.29
CA ALA A 18 -10.16 -31.52 96.18
C ALA A 18 -11.35 -31.83 97.14
N ALA A 19 -12.16 -32.84 96.76
CA ALA A 19 -13.37 -33.40 97.42
C ALA A 19 -14.69 -32.62 97.13
N GLY A 20 -15.85 -33.23 96.87
CA GLY A 20 -16.33 -34.60 97.03
C GLY A 20 -17.64 -34.61 97.85
N SER A 21 -18.67 -35.34 97.37
CA SER A 21 -19.97 -35.66 98.03
C SER A 21 -21.04 -34.54 98.04
N ARG A 22 -22.22 -34.71 97.40
CA ARG A 22 -23.46 -35.48 97.69
C ARG A 22 -24.43 -34.84 98.71
N PHE A 23 -25.69 -34.78 98.26
CA PHE A 23 -26.98 -34.86 98.96
C PHE A 23 -27.79 -33.58 99.33
N LEU A 24 -28.92 -33.48 98.61
CA LEU A 24 -30.33 -33.35 99.06
C LEU A 24 -30.93 -32.03 99.56
N ARG A 25 -32.10 -31.76 98.93
CA ARG A 25 -33.43 -31.40 99.50
C ARG A 25 -33.81 -29.93 99.64
N GLY A 26 -34.96 -29.59 99.04
CA GLY A 26 -35.87 -28.54 99.49
C GLY A 26 -36.50 -27.70 98.36
N ARG A 27 -37.36 -28.25 97.49
CA ARG A 27 -38.84 -28.15 97.48
C ARG A 27 -39.45 -26.74 97.36
N ARG A 28 -40.22 -26.58 96.25
CA ARG A 28 -41.34 -25.63 95.93
C ARG A 28 -40.89 -24.28 95.32
N ALA A 29 -41.43 -23.74 94.22
CA ALA A 29 -42.61 -24.04 93.40
C ALA A 29 -42.40 -23.47 91.97
N LYS A 30 -42.64 -24.25 90.91
CA LYS A 30 -43.76 -24.15 89.93
C LYS A 30 -43.60 -23.11 88.79
N LEU A 31 -43.67 -23.67 87.56
CA LEU A 31 -44.28 -23.13 86.34
C LEU A 31 -43.75 -21.81 85.76
N LEU A 32 -42.97 -21.92 84.67
CA LEU A 32 -43.12 -21.19 83.39
C LEU A 32 -41.83 -21.37 82.56
N ALA A 33 -41.62 -22.57 82.03
CA ALA A 33 -40.46 -22.89 81.19
C ALA A 33 -40.95 -23.69 79.97
N PHE A 34 -41.74 -23.08 79.09
CA PHE A 34 -42.04 -23.62 77.75
C PHE A 34 -42.71 -22.53 76.89
N GLY A 35 -41.96 -21.45 76.59
CA GLY A 35 -42.51 -20.36 75.76
C GLY A 35 -41.52 -19.59 74.88
N LEU A 36 -40.21 -19.60 75.17
CA LEU A 36 -39.27 -18.67 74.51
C LEU A 36 -38.12 -19.30 73.73
N VAL A 37 -37.95 -20.63 73.78
CA VAL A 37 -36.95 -21.34 72.96
C VAL A 37 -37.44 -21.67 71.52
N PRO A 38 -38.73 -21.97 71.23
CA PRO A 38 -39.13 -22.24 69.85
C PRO A 38 -39.26 -20.96 69.00
N LEU A 39 -39.31 -19.77 69.61
CA LEU A 39 -39.44 -18.48 68.89
C LEU A 39 -38.13 -17.98 68.25
N LEU A 40 -36.97 -18.46 68.70
CA LEU A 40 -35.66 -18.17 68.11
C LEU A 40 -35.09 -19.34 67.29
N ALA A 41 -35.47 -20.58 67.61
CA ALA A 41 -35.06 -21.76 66.84
C ALA A 41 -35.80 -21.89 65.49
N LEU A 42 -37.08 -21.46 65.40
CA LEU A 42 -37.82 -21.46 64.14
C LEU A 42 -37.22 -20.52 63.07
N PRO A 43 -36.90 -19.25 63.34
CA PRO A 43 -36.29 -18.38 62.32
C PRO A 43 -34.87 -18.84 61.93
N LEU A 44 -34.10 -19.41 62.86
CA LEU A 44 -32.77 -19.97 62.57
C LEU A 44 -32.84 -21.27 61.76
N ALA A 45 -33.84 -22.13 62.04
CA ALA A 45 -34.10 -23.34 61.27
C ALA A 45 -34.70 -23.02 59.88
N VAL A 46 -35.52 -21.98 59.76
CA VAL A 46 -35.99 -21.41 58.48
C VAL A 46 -34.83 -20.79 57.69
N LEU A 47 -33.81 -20.25 58.36
CA LEU A 47 -32.56 -19.79 57.73
C LEU A 47 -31.67 -20.94 57.22
N LEU A 48 -31.78 -22.12 57.84
CA LEU A 48 -31.00 -23.32 57.49
C LEU A 48 -31.72 -24.21 56.46
N LEU A 49 -33.06 -24.16 56.39
CA LEU A 49 -33.88 -24.88 55.42
C LEU A 49 -33.65 -24.33 54.00
N PRO A 50 -33.48 -25.20 52.99
CA PRO A 50 -33.30 -24.79 51.59
C PRO A 50 -34.63 -24.28 51.05
N LEU A 51 -34.93 -22.99 51.24
CA LEU A 51 -36.06 -22.32 50.62
C LEU A 51 -35.58 -21.68 49.31
N PRO A 52 -35.74 -22.34 48.14
CA PRO A 52 -35.26 -21.80 46.86
C PRO A 52 -35.90 -20.44 46.51
N PHE A 53 -37.05 -20.13 47.09
CA PHE A 53 -37.75 -18.84 46.90
C PHE A 53 -37.07 -17.66 47.60
N LEU A 54 -36.39 -17.88 48.73
CA LEU A 54 -35.79 -16.78 49.51
C LEU A 54 -34.55 -16.23 48.79
N ASP A 55 -33.72 -17.12 48.26
CA ASP A 55 -32.52 -16.74 47.49
C ASP A 55 -32.92 -16.01 46.19
N GLY A 56 -34.01 -16.40 45.51
CA GLY A 56 -34.51 -15.70 44.33
C GLY A 56 -34.99 -14.27 44.61
N TYR A 57 -35.73 -14.07 45.72
CA TYR A 57 -36.18 -12.74 46.13
C TYR A 57 -35.02 -11.83 46.55
N LEU A 58 -34.08 -12.35 47.34
CA LEU A 58 -32.89 -11.62 47.77
C LEU A 58 -31.97 -11.30 46.58
N ALA A 59 -31.85 -12.19 45.60
CA ALA A 59 -31.13 -11.93 44.36
C ALA A 59 -31.73 -10.75 43.59
N GLY A 60 -33.07 -10.60 43.58
CA GLY A 60 -33.74 -9.44 42.97
C GLY A 60 -33.35 -8.12 43.64
N LEU A 61 -33.37 -8.06 44.98
CA LEU A 61 -32.98 -6.86 45.74
C LEU A 61 -31.50 -6.51 45.59
N VAL A 62 -30.62 -7.53 45.58
CA VAL A 62 -29.18 -7.33 45.33
C VAL A 62 -28.97 -6.82 43.92
N THR A 63 -29.68 -7.39 42.94
CA THR A 63 -29.62 -6.94 41.54
C THR A 63 -30.01 -5.47 41.46
N GLU A 64 -31.18 -5.08 41.96
CA GLU A 64 -31.65 -3.69 41.92
C GLU A 64 -30.65 -2.71 42.58
N ARG A 65 -30.06 -3.11 43.71
CA ARG A 65 -29.06 -2.29 44.40
C ARG A 65 -27.74 -2.21 43.63
N VAL A 66 -27.25 -3.31 43.06
CA VAL A 66 -26.05 -3.32 42.21
C VAL A 66 -26.29 -2.47 40.96
N SER A 67 -27.45 -2.62 40.30
CA SER A 67 -27.86 -1.79 39.16
C SER A 67 -27.79 -0.30 39.50
N SER A 68 -28.31 0.09 40.67
CA SER A 68 -28.31 1.49 41.13
C SER A 68 -26.92 2.06 41.44
N GLN A 69 -25.92 1.20 41.65
CA GLN A 69 -24.53 1.58 41.92
C GLN A 69 -23.68 1.61 40.66
N VAL A 70 -23.96 0.71 39.71
CA VAL A 70 -23.22 0.59 38.45
C VAL A 70 -23.46 1.79 37.55
N ALA A 71 -24.69 2.31 37.50
CA ALA A 71 -25.04 3.40 36.60
C ALA A 71 -25.95 4.44 37.25
N CYS A 72 -25.88 5.66 36.74
CA CYS A 72 -26.77 6.74 37.14
C CYS A 72 -28.20 6.49 36.62
N PRO A 73 -29.25 6.91 37.34
CA PRO A 73 -30.62 6.80 36.87
C PRO A 73 -30.77 7.40 35.46
N GLY A 74 -31.30 6.62 34.50
CA GLY A 74 -31.54 7.06 33.11
C GLY A 74 -30.32 7.06 32.18
N SER A 75 -29.14 6.62 32.65
CA SER A 75 -27.90 6.62 31.83
C SER A 75 -27.70 5.37 30.98
N LEU A 76 -28.50 4.32 31.17
CA LEU A 76 -28.41 3.07 30.42
C LEU A 76 -29.62 2.90 29.50
N ALA A 77 -29.38 2.50 28.25
CA ALA A 77 -30.43 2.15 27.31
C ALA A 77 -31.16 0.86 27.72
N GLN A 78 -30.45 -0.07 28.35
CA GLN A 78 -30.96 -1.35 28.83
C GLN A 78 -30.53 -1.62 30.27
N PRO A 79 -31.34 -2.33 31.08
CA PRO A 79 -30.97 -2.66 32.45
C PRO A 79 -29.78 -3.64 32.48
N PRO A 80 -28.84 -3.48 33.42
CA PRO A 80 -27.72 -4.40 33.57
C PRO A 80 -28.20 -5.77 34.06
N THR A 81 -27.57 -6.83 33.59
CA THR A 81 -27.79 -8.19 34.09
C THR A 81 -26.77 -8.49 35.19
N VAL A 82 -27.26 -8.85 36.38
CA VAL A 82 -26.41 -9.18 37.54
C VAL A 82 -26.67 -10.60 37.97
N THR A 83 -25.61 -11.37 38.19
CA THR A 83 -25.69 -12.70 38.80
C THR A 83 -24.73 -12.80 39.97
N VAL A 84 -25.20 -13.36 41.09
CA VAL A 84 -24.40 -13.53 42.31
C VAL A 84 -23.96 -14.99 42.42
N GLY A 85 -22.65 -15.21 42.52
CA GLY A 85 -22.03 -16.53 42.65
C GLY A 85 -21.57 -16.84 44.08
N GLY A 86 -20.85 -17.95 44.25
CA GLY A 86 -20.15 -18.27 45.50
C GLY A 86 -20.97 -18.93 46.61
N GLY A 87 -22.12 -19.54 46.27
CA GLY A 87 -22.95 -20.31 47.20
C GLY A 87 -24.22 -19.57 47.64
N ARG A 88 -24.81 -19.95 48.78
CA ARG A 88 -26.06 -19.36 49.28
C ARG A 88 -25.91 -17.86 49.57
N LEU A 89 -26.94 -17.06 49.31
CA LEU A 89 -26.90 -15.59 49.42
C LEU A 89 -26.95 -15.12 50.88
N VAL A 90 -27.79 -15.73 51.71
CA VAL A 90 -27.99 -15.31 53.11
C VAL A 90 -26.69 -15.27 53.93
N PRO A 91 -25.82 -16.30 53.91
CA PRO A 91 -24.54 -16.26 54.63
C PRO A 91 -23.59 -15.15 54.15
N GLN A 92 -23.66 -14.79 52.86
CA GLN A 92 -22.83 -13.74 52.28
C GLN A 92 -23.31 -12.35 52.70
N LEU A 93 -24.63 -12.13 52.71
CA LEU A 93 -25.25 -10.90 53.21
C LEU A 93 -24.96 -10.65 54.69
N LEU A 94 -24.99 -11.69 55.53
CA LEU A 94 -24.64 -11.60 56.95
C LEU A 94 -23.18 -11.18 57.18
N ARG A 95 -22.27 -11.54 56.26
CA ARG A 95 -20.87 -11.12 56.30
C ARG A 95 -20.63 -9.75 55.67
N GLN A 96 -21.66 -9.11 55.11
CA GLN A 96 -21.57 -7.88 54.32
C GLN A 96 -20.53 -7.97 53.18
N ARG A 97 -20.30 -9.19 52.67
CA ARG A 97 -19.30 -9.48 51.65
C ARG A 97 -19.81 -10.56 50.70
N MET A 98 -19.84 -10.23 49.42
CA MET A 98 -20.20 -11.14 48.34
C MET A 98 -18.93 -11.82 47.80
N SER A 99 -19.01 -13.12 47.59
CA SER A 99 -17.87 -13.91 47.14
C SER A 99 -17.61 -13.69 45.64
N GLU A 100 -18.66 -13.66 44.83
CA GLU A 100 -18.58 -13.43 43.39
C GLU A 100 -19.83 -12.68 42.89
N VAL A 101 -19.63 -11.65 42.08
CA VAL A 101 -20.69 -10.92 41.37
C VAL A 101 -20.28 -10.86 39.90
N ARG A 102 -21.15 -11.32 38.99
CA ARG A 102 -20.97 -11.12 37.56
C ARG A 102 -21.96 -10.09 37.06
N LEU A 103 -21.46 -9.16 36.28
CA LEU A 103 -22.18 -8.01 35.77
C LEU A 103 -22.02 -7.98 34.25
N THR A 104 -23.12 -7.92 33.53
CA THR A 104 -23.15 -7.67 32.08
C THR A 104 -24.00 -6.44 31.83
N VAL A 105 -23.41 -5.42 31.24
CA VAL A 105 -24.08 -4.18 30.85
C VAL A 105 -24.03 -4.09 29.34
N PRO A 106 -25.13 -4.43 28.64
CA PRO A 106 -25.21 -4.22 27.21
C PRO A 106 -25.37 -2.73 26.92
N ASP A 107 -24.89 -2.33 25.75
CA ASP A 107 -25.20 -1.03 25.17
C ASP A 107 -24.89 0.18 26.08
N VAL A 108 -23.63 0.25 26.51
CA VAL A 108 -23.11 1.30 27.38
C VAL A 108 -22.24 2.27 26.59
N THR A 109 -22.35 3.55 26.93
CA THR A 109 -21.41 4.57 26.46
C THR A 109 -20.20 4.62 27.41
N ILE A 110 -19.00 4.40 26.89
CA ILE A 110 -17.73 4.44 27.65
C ILE A 110 -16.86 5.53 27.04
N GLY A 111 -16.72 6.65 27.76
CA GLY A 111 -16.11 7.86 27.20
C GLY A 111 -16.91 8.37 26.00
N ASP A 112 -16.25 8.50 24.84
CA ASP A 112 -16.89 8.91 23.58
C ASP A 112 -17.42 7.71 22.75
N THR A 113 -17.23 6.48 23.23
CA THR A 113 -17.59 5.26 22.49
C THR A 113 -18.99 4.82 22.89
N GLN A 114 -19.95 4.90 21.97
CA GLN A 114 -21.32 4.43 22.18
C GLN A 114 -21.44 2.92 21.97
N HIS A 115 -22.47 2.30 22.55
CA HIS A 115 -22.86 0.92 22.25
C HIS A 115 -21.76 -0.14 22.51
N ALA A 116 -21.00 0.00 23.59
CA ALA A 116 -20.07 -1.02 24.07
C ALA A 116 -20.78 -2.00 25.03
N THR A 117 -20.36 -3.26 25.05
CA THR A 117 -20.80 -4.23 26.06
C THR A 117 -19.73 -4.35 27.13
N PHE A 118 -20.12 -4.21 28.40
CA PHE A 118 -19.24 -4.36 29.54
C PHE A 118 -19.58 -5.62 30.33
N ASP A 119 -18.62 -6.52 30.47
CA ASP A 119 -18.72 -7.73 31.29
C ASP A 119 -17.69 -7.68 32.41
N ALA A 120 -18.10 -7.96 33.64
CA ALA A 120 -17.19 -7.98 34.78
C ALA A 120 -17.51 -9.13 35.73
N THR A 121 -16.46 -9.79 36.23
CA THR A 121 -16.51 -10.71 37.35
C THR A 121 -15.75 -10.08 38.51
N LEU A 122 -16.48 -9.73 39.56
CA LEU A 122 -15.97 -9.12 40.78
C LEU A 122 -15.94 -10.19 41.87
N ARG A 123 -14.84 -10.30 42.60
CA ARG A 123 -14.69 -11.23 43.74
C ARG A 123 -14.43 -10.46 45.01
N ASP A 124 -14.92 -11.01 46.12
CA ASP A 124 -14.74 -10.41 47.44
C ASP A 124 -15.26 -8.96 47.51
N VAL A 125 -16.50 -8.77 47.07
CA VAL A 125 -17.15 -7.46 46.97
C VAL A 125 -17.74 -7.07 48.32
N SER A 126 -17.42 -5.86 48.77
CA SER A 126 -17.96 -5.26 49.99
C SER A 126 -18.25 -3.78 49.78
N GLN A 127 -19.18 -3.23 50.56
CA GLN A 127 -19.54 -1.82 50.51
C GLN A 127 -19.28 -1.21 51.89
N PRO A 128 -18.06 -0.72 52.16
CA PRO A 128 -17.72 -0.16 53.47
C PRO A 128 -18.44 1.16 53.74
N GLU A 129 -18.64 1.98 52.69
CA GLU A 129 -19.35 3.26 52.77
C GLU A 129 -20.40 3.36 51.65
N PRO A 130 -21.51 4.09 51.86
CA PRO A 130 -22.48 4.34 50.79
C PRO A 130 -21.82 4.98 49.56
N GLY A 131 -22.04 4.39 48.39
CA GLY A 131 -21.48 4.90 47.11
C GLY A 131 -20.06 4.43 46.78
N THR A 132 -19.38 3.75 47.70
CA THR A 132 -18.07 3.13 47.44
C THR A 132 -18.19 1.60 47.46
N THR A 133 -17.56 0.95 46.49
CA THR A 133 -17.51 -0.52 46.43
C THR A 133 -16.06 -0.97 46.43
N ARG A 134 -15.69 -1.79 47.41
CA ARG A 134 -14.37 -2.43 47.48
C ARG A 134 -14.46 -3.84 46.92
N VAL A 135 -13.55 -4.17 46.02
CA VAL A 135 -13.48 -5.46 45.34
C VAL A 135 -12.09 -6.06 45.55
N GLY A 136 -12.02 -7.28 46.09
CA GLY A 136 -10.73 -7.94 46.33
C GLY A 136 -10.00 -8.27 45.02
N SER A 137 -10.72 -8.75 44.01
CA SER A 137 -10.19 -8.88 42.64
C SER A 137 -11.28 -8.69 41.59
N MET A 138 -10.92 -8.05 40.48
CA MET A 138 -11.83 -7.78 39.37
C MET A 138 -11.19 -8.26 38.08
N ASP A 139 -11.95 -9.01 37.29
CA ASP A 139 -11.66 -9.32 35.89
C ASP A 139 -12.80 -8.77 35.05
N ALA A 140 -12.51 -7.94 34.06
CA ALA A 140 -13.54 -7.32 33.22
C ALA A 140 -13.13 -7.29 31.75
N SER A 141 -14.11 -7.18 30.87
CA SER A 141 -13.93 -6.97 29.44
C SER A 141 -14.90 -5.94 28.90
N ILE A 142 -14.38 -5.03 28.09
CA ILE A 142 -15.16 -4.09 27.28
C ILE A 142 -15.13 -4.59 25.84
N THR A 143 -16.29 -4.86 25.25
CA THR A 143 -16.39 -5.22 23.83
C THR A 143 -17.00 -4.05 23.05
N VAL A 144 -16.22 -3.48 22.13
CA VAL A 144 -16.65 -2.39 21.24
C VAL A 144 -16.93 -2.97 19.85
N GLY A 145 -18.20 -2.91 19.41
CA GLY A 145 -18.58 -3.36 18.07
C GLY A 145 -17.92 -2.53 16.97
N PHE A 146 -17.58 -3.14 15.84
CA PHE A 146 -16.89 -2.44 14.73
C PHE A 146 -17.65 -1.22 14.18
N ALA A 147 -18.98 -1.24 14.23
CA ALA A 147 -19.83 -0.12 13.83
C ALA A 147 -19.67 1.11 14.72
N ASN A 148 -19.18 0.93 15.95
CA ASN A 148 -19.06 1.97 16.98
C ASN A 148 -17.61 2.41 17.22
N MET A 149 -16.67 1.86 16.45
CA MET A 149 -15.27 2.27 16.49
C MET A 149 -15.14 3.73 16.03
N PRO A 150 -14.22 4.51 16.63
CA PRO A 150 -14.10 5.93 16.35
C PRO A 150 -13.79 6.18 14.88
N THR A 151 -14.52 7.12 14.29
CA THR A 151 -14.23 7.69 12.97
C THR A 151 -13.85 9.15 13.17
N THR A 152 -12.65 9.56 12.76
CA THR A 152 -12.22 10.95 12.91
C THR A 152 -13.06 11.87 11.99
N PRO A 153 -13.71 12.92 12.53
CA PRO A 153 -14.45 13.87 11.70
C PRO A 153 -13.54 14.54 10.67
N GLY A 154 -13.99 14.61 9.41
CA GLY A 154 -13.20 15.16 8.30
C GLY A 154 -12.19 14.18 7.68
N GLU A 155 -12.07 12.97 8.21
CA GLU A 155 -11.34 11.89 7.55
C GLU A 155 -12.24 11.08 6.60
N PRO A 156 -11.65 10.38 5.62
CA PRO A 156 -12.40 9.50 4.73
C PRO A 156 -13.12 8.39 5.50
N PRO A 157 -14.26 7.91 4.98
CA PRO A 157 -15.02 6.83 5.61
C PRO A 157 -14.12 5.63 5.90
N THR A 158 -14.28 5.08 7.10
CA THR A 158 -13.52 3.94 7.62
C THR A 158 -14.49 2.84 8.00
N THR A 159 -14.12 1.59 7.71
CA THR A 159 -14.88 0.42 8.12
C THR A 159 -13.94 -0.57 8.78
N TYR A 160 -14.31 -1.03 9.97
CA TYR A 160 -13.52 -1.96 10.77
C TYR A 160 -14.03 -3.40 10.58
N GLY A 161 -13.15 -4.37 10.79
CA GLY A 161 -13.46 -5.78 10.65
C GLY A 161 -12.34 -6.67 11.17
N GLN A 162 -12.53 -7.98 11.10
CA GLN A 162 -11.51 -8.98 11.45
C GLN A 162 -11.03 -9.70 10.19
N ALA A 163 -9.71 -9.86 10.05
CA ALA A 163 -9.10 -10.71 9.04
C ALA A 163 -9.18 -12.20 9.44
N PRO A 164 -9.12 -13.15 8.50
CA PRO A 164 -9.15 -14.58 8.80
C PRO A 164 -8.06 -15.08 9.77
N ASP A 165 -6.96 -14.35 9.88
CA ASP A 165 -5.84 -14.62 10.78
C ASP A 165 -5.98 -13.93 12.16
N GLY A 166 -7.13 -13.33 12.44
CA GLY A 166 -7.44 -12.66 13.70
C GLY A 166 -6.93 -11.22 13.81
N GLN A 167 -6.35 -10.65 12.75
CA GLN A 167 -5.93 -9.24 12.76
C GLN A 167 -7.11 -8.27 12.62
N LEU A 168 -6.93 -7.04 13.12
CA LEU A 168 -7.87 -5.94 12.87
C LEU A 168 -7.67 -5.44 11.44
N THR A 169 -8.75 -5.41 10.66
CA THR A 169 -8.77 -4.76 9.35
C THR A 169 -9.42 -3.39 9.44
N VAL A 170 -8.78 -2.37 8.86
CA VAL A 170 -9.37 -1.04 8.68
C VAL A 170 -9.40 -0.71 7.20
N LYS A 171 -10.60 -0.75 6.61
CA LYS A 171 -10.84 -0.37 5.21
C LYS A 171 -11.09 1.12 5.15
N THR A 172 -10.33 1.83 4.32
CA THR A 172 -10.52 3.28 4.11
C THR A 172 -10.03 3.66 2.72
N VAL A 173 -10.08 4.95 2.40
CA VAL A 173 -9.45 5.50 1.21
C VAL A 173 -8.35 6.47 1.61
N SER A 174 -7.24 6.44 0.87
CA SER A 174 -6.19 7.45 0.99
C SER A 174 -6.50 8.61 0.05
N PRO A 175 -6.63 9.85 0.56
CA PRO A 175 -6.70 11.05 -0.26
C PRO A 175 -5.52 11.15 -1.23
N ALA A 176 -5.77 11.68 -2.43
CA ALA A 176 -4.73 11.79 -3.46
C ALA A 176 -3.54 12.67 -3.01
N GLU A 177 -3.79 13.66 -2.16
CA GLU A 177 -2.76 14.54 -1.60
C GLU A 177 -1.75 13.82 -0.69
N ASN A 178 -2.15 12.71 -0.07
CA ASN A 178 -1.25 11.90 0.75
C ASN A 178 -0.25 11.09 -0.09
N ALA A 179 -0.54 10.90 -1.38
CA ALA A 179 0.30 10.14 -2.29
C ALA A 179 1.31 11.00 -3.07
N LYS A 180 1.44 12.29 -2.77
CA LYS A 180 2.38 13.22 -3.43
C LYS A 180 3.84 12.74 -3.41
N ASN A 181 4.21 11.93 -2.43
CA ASN A 181 5.57 11.40 -2.28
C ASN A 181 5.72 9.93 -2.68
N VAL A 182 4.65 9.28 -3.14
CA VAL A 182 4.71 7.91 -3.64
C VAL A 182 5.59 7.87 -4.88
N THR A 183 6.59 7.00 -4.85
CA THR A 183 7.50 6.79 -5.97
C THR A 183 7.24 5.42 -6.58
N ALA A 184 6.95 5.41 -7.89
CA ALA A 184 6.77 4.21 -8.67
C ALA A 184 7.82 4.16 -9.78
N LYS A 185 8.53 3.03 -9.88
CA LYS A 185 9.53 2.81 -10.95
C LYS A 185 9.11 1.62 -11.80
N LEU A 186 8.71 1.90 -13.03
CA LEU A 186 8.30 0.90 -14.01
C LEU A 186 9.51 0.49 -14.86
N PHE A 187 9.68 -0.81 -15.07
CA PHE A 187 10.72 -1.38 -15.92
C PHE A 187 10.08 -1.95 -17.19
N LEU A 188 10.49 -1.43 -18.34
CA LEU A 188 9.93 -1.70 -19.66
C LEU A 188 10.99 -2.37 -20.53
N LYS A 189 10.63 -3.49 -21.16
CA LYS A 189 11.41 -4.08 -22.24
C LYS A 189 11.00 -3.42 -23.55
N MET A 190 11.97 -2.91 -24.30
CA MET A 190 11.73 -2.31 -25.61
C MET A 190 11.91 -3.38 -26.69
N GLU A 191 10.92 -3.53 -27.56
CA GLU A 191 10.94 -4.50 -28.67
C GLU A 191 10.63 -3.79 -29.98
N LEU A 192 11.39 -4.11 -31.04
CA LEU A 192 11.05 -3.69 -32.40
C LEU A 192 10.03 -4.68 -32.98
N ARG A 193 8.89 -4.16 -33.44
CA ARG A 193 7.88 -4.93 -34.16
C ARG A 193 7.56 -4.21 -35.47
N GLY A 194 8.28 -4.58 -36.52
CA GLY A 194 8.22 -3.89 -37.82
C GLY A 194 8.75 -2.47 -37.70
N GLU A 195 7.91 -1.49 -38.03
CA GLU A 195 8.22 -0.05 -37.98
C GLU A 195 7.83 0.62 -36.67
N SER A 196 7.48 -0.18 -35.65
CA SER A 196 7.06 0.34 -34.36
C SER A 196 7.91 -0.22 -33.23
N VAL A 197 8.03 0.57 -32.17
CA VAL A 197 8.57 0.13 -30.88
C VAL A 197 7.42 -0.23 -29.98
N VAL A 198 7.54 -1.37 -29.31
CA VAL A 198 6.62 -1.80 -28.26
C VAL A 198 7.37 -1.81 -26.94
N ALA A 199 6.90 -1.01 -25.98
CA ALA A 199 7.36 -1.03 -24.60
C ALA A 199 6.48 -1.97 -23.79
N VAL A 200 7.07 -3.10 -23.35
CA VAL A 200 6.38 -4.17 -22.62
C VAL A 200 6.71 -4.06 -21.13
N PRO A 201 5.74 -3.83 -20.24
CA PRO A 201 5.96 -3.85 -18.80
C PRO A 201 6.51 -5.18 -18.30
N GLN A 202 7.63 -5.14 -17.59
CA GLN A 202 8.29 -6.33 -17.03
C GLN A 202 8.17 -6.37 -15.51
N ARG A 203 8.40 -5.24 -14.84
CA ARG A 203 8.39 -5.16 -13.38
C ARG A 203 7.97 -3.76 -12.94
N LEU A 204 7.35 -3.66 -11.77
CA LEU A 204 7.01 -2.39 -11.13
C LEU A 204 7.58 -2.39 -9.72
N GLN A 205 8.38 -1.38 -9.37
CA GLN A 205 8.82 -1.17 -8.01
C GLN A 205 7.97 -0.10 -7.35
N LEU A 206 7.37 -0.45 -6.21
CA LEU A 206 6.47 0.39 -5.44
C LEU A 206 6.64 0.07 -3.95
N PHE A 207 6.79 1.08 -3.09
CA PHE A 207 7.00 0.91 -1.63
C PHE A 207 8.13 -0.09 -1.29
N GLY A 208 9.25 -0.03 -2.02
CA GLY A 208 10.39 -0.94 -1.83
C GLY A 208 10.16 -2.38 -2.28
N LYS A 209 8.95 -2.74 -2.74
CA LYS A 209 8.61 -4.07 -3.26
C LYS A 209 8.64 -4.08 -4.77
N THR A 210 9.10 -5.19 -5.36
CA THR A 210 9.04 -5.41 -6.82
C THR A 210 7.88 -6.33 -7.16
N LEU A 211 7.00 -5.88 -8.05
CA LEU A 211 5.87 -6.64 -8.60
C LEU A 211 6.26 -7.21 -9.98
N PRO A 212 5.96 -8.49 -10.27
CA PRO A 212 6.26 -9.15 -11.55
C PRO A 212 5.27 -8.79 -12.68
N ALA A 213 5.69 -8.98 -13.93
CA ALA A 213 4.98 -8.56 -15.16
C ALA A 213 3.48 -8.88 -15.19
N ASN A 214 3.10 -10.11 -14.79
CA ASN A 214 1.70 -10.58 -14.78
C ASN A 214 0.79 -9.75 -13.85
N GLN A 215 1.36 -9.08 -12.86
CA GLN A 215 0.66 -8.22 -11.92
C GLN A 215 0.76 -6.74 -12.30
N VAL A 216 1.72 -6.37 -13.16
CA VAL A 216 1.97 -4.97 -13.54
C VAL A 216 0.95 -4.47 -14.56
N ALA A 217 0.51 -5.33 -15.49
CA ALA A 217 -0.37 -4.91 -16.59
C ALA A 217 -1.70 -4.29 -16.12
N SER A 218 -2.25 -4.79 -15.00
CA SER A 218 -3.48 -4.24 -14.40
C SER A 218 -3.27 -2.90 -13.70
N LEU A 219 -2.03 -2.56 -13.31
CA LEU A 219 -1.71 -1.34 -12.56
C LEU A 219 -1.13 -0.23 -13.44
N ALA A 220 -0.22 -0.59 -14.34
CA ALA A 220 0.54 0.34 -15.16
C ALA A 220 0.09 0.33 -16.64
N GLY A 221 -1.00 -0.38 -16.96
CA GLY A 221 -1.45 -0.60 -18.33
C GLY A 221 -0.62 -1.66 -19.07
N GLY A 222 -1.08 -2.01 -20.26
CA GLY A 222 -0.46 -3.03 -21.12
C GLY A 222 0.74 -2.51 -21.92
N GLU A 223 0.99 -3.19 -23.03
CA GLU A 223 2.00 -2.79 -24.02
C GLU A 223 1.73 -1.38 -24.55
N ARG A 224 2.79 -0.58 -24.70
CA ARG A 224 2.71 0.75 -25.32
C ARG A 224 3.38 0.71 -26.67
N LYS A 225 2.62 1.00 -27.72
CA LYS A 225 3.12 1.06 -29.10
C LYS A 225 3.45 2.50 -29.48
N GLN A 226 4.62 2.71 -30.05
CA GLN A 226 5.02 3.98 -30.66
C GLN A 226 5.51 3.71 -32.08
N GLU A 227 4.97 4.46 -33.03
CA GLU A 227 5.45 4.41 -34.43
C GLU A 227 6.80 5.10 -34.54
N LEU A 228 7.73 4.47 -35.25
CA LEU A 228 9.01 5.07 -35.57
C LEU A 228 8.90 5.91 -36.86
N PRO A 229 9.82 6.87 -37.06
CA PRO A 229 9.90 7.60 -38.32
C PRO A 229 10.04 6.66 -39.52
N ALA A 230 9.41 7.01 -40.64
CA ALA A 230 9.56 6.24 -41.88
C ALA A 230 11.03 6.24 -42.34
N LEU A 231 11.51 5.08 -42.78
CA LEU A 231 12.86 4.90 -43.32
C LEU A 231 12.83 4.75 -44.83
N PRO A 232 13.92 5.11 -45.54
CA PRO A 232 14.06 4.78 -46.96
C PRO A 232 13.91 3.27 -47.19
N ALA A 233 13.28 2.89 -48.31
CA ALA A 233 13.09 1.49 -48.67
C ALA A 233 14.43 0.72 -48.63
N GLY A 234 14.46 -0.44 -47.99
CA GLY A 234 15.68 -1.25 -47.82
C GLY A 234 16.55 -0.89 -46.60
N VAL A 235 16.22 0.19 -45.87
CA VAL A 235 16.79 0.51 -44.56
C VAL A 235 15.84 0.03 -43.47
N THR A 236 16.39 -0.60 -42.42
CA THR A 236 15.59 -1.19 -41.35
C THR A 236 16.16 -0.86 -39.98
N TYR A 237 15.27 -0.80 -38.98
CA TYR A 237 15.66 -0.83 -37.58
C TYR A 237 16.19 -2.23 -37.21
N LYS A 238 17.40 -2.30 -36.66
CA LYS A 238 18.07 -3.57 -36.31
C LYS A 238 17.92 -3.92 -34.85
N SER A 239 18.12 -2.95 -33.97
CA SER A 239 18.04 -3.15 -32.52
C SER A 239 17.59 -1.88 -31.83
N ILE A 240 16.95 -2.05 -30.67
CA ILE A 240 16.61 -0.97 -29.75
C ILE A 240 17.07 -1.37 -28.36
N THR A 241 17.84 -0.53 -27.69
CA THR A 241 18.37 -0.85 -26.36
C THR A 241 18.51 0.40 -25.52
N PRO A 242 17.81 0.48 -24.38
CA PRO A 242 18.03 1.51 -23.37
C PRO A 242 19.44 1.39 -22.76
N LYS A 243 20.18 2.50 -22.74
CA LYS A 243 21.49 2.65 -22.09
C LYS A 243 21.52 3.92 -21.24
N ALA A 244 22.59 4.14 -20.49
CA ALA A 244 22.67 5.22 -19.49
C ALA A 244 22.42 6.63 -20.06
N ASP A 245 22.75 6.85 -21.34
CA ASP A 245 22.66 8.13 -22.06
C ASP A 245 21.38 8.28 -22.90
N GLY A 246 20.55 7.23 -23.02
CA GLY A 246 19.31 7.29 -23.78
C GLY A 246 18.91 5.96 -24.39
N VAL A 247 17.96 6.01 -25.31
CA VAL A 247 17.53 4.85 -26.09
C VAL A 247 18.37 4.77 -27.36
N HIS A 248 19.17 3.73 -27.48
CA HIS A 248 20.01 3.47 -28.65
C HIS A 248 19.19 2.71 -29.68
N VAL A 249 19.05 3.27 -30.86
CA VAL A 249 18.37 2.63 -32.00
C VAL A 249 19.41 2.42 -33.10
N GLU A 250 19.64 1.17 -33.46
CA GLU A 250 20.54 0.79 -34.53
C GLU A 250 19.78 0.71 -35.85
N LEU A 251 20.32 1.36 -36.87
CA LEU A 251 19.77 1.34 -38.22
C LEU A 251 20.78 0.73 -39.16
N GLY A 252 20.28 -0.05 -40.11
CA GLY A 252 21.11 -0.67 -41.13
C GLY A 252 20.32 -1.13 -42.33
N GLY A 253 20.93 -0.98 -43.51
CA GLY A 253 20.38 -1.52 -44.74
C GLY A 253 20.96 -0.85 -45.97
N VAL A 254 20.42 -1.22 -47.12
CA VAL A 254 20.81 -0.69 -48.41
C VAL A 254 19.55 -0.17 -49.09
N ALA A 255 19.48 1.15 -49.25
CA ALA A 255 18.46 1.77 -50.05
C ALA A 255 18.77 1.57 -51.53
N VAL A 256 17.77 1.17 -52.32
CA VAL A 256 17.91 0.99 -53.76
C VAL A 256 16.94 1.91 -54.46
N GLU A 257 17.47 2.83 -55.26
CA GLU A 257 16.69 3.66 -56.17
C GLU A 257 16.78 3.05 -57.59
N PRO A 258 15.72 2.43 -58.11
CA PRO A 258 15.72 1.87 -59.45
C PRO A 258 16.03 2.93 -60.50
N LEU A 259 16.77 2.56 -61.55
CA LEU A 259 17.10 3.50 -62.64
C LEU A 259 15.85 4.08 -63.32
N THR A 260 14.76 3.33 -63.34
CA THR A 260 13.46 3.74 -63.90
C THR A 260 12.80 4.90 -63.16
N ASN A 261 13.17 5.11 -61.90
CA ASN A 261 12.64 6.17 -61.04
C ASN A 261 13.50 7.44 -61.10
N LEU A 262 14.66 7.39 -61.75
CA LEU A 262 15.49 8.57 -61.94
C LEU A 262 14.82 9.59 -62.90
N PRO A 263 15.10 10.90 -62.76
CA PRO A 263 14.44 11.93 -63.55
C PRO A 263 14.64 11.72 -65.05
N LYS A 264 13.56 11.67 -65.84
CA LYS A 264 13.64 11.50 -67.30
C LYS A 264 14.08 12.77 -68.05
N GLU A 265 14.17 13.88 -67.33
CA GLU A 265 14.59 15.19 -67.84
C GLU A 265 15.47 15.89 -66.81
N VAL A 266 16.58 16.49 -67.25
CA VAL A 266 17.53 17.25 -66.42
C VAL A 266 17.94 18.50 -67.20
N ASP A 267 17.82 19.69 -66.60
CA ASP A 267 18.10 20.98 -67.26
C ASP A 267 17.38 21.16 -68.62
N GLY A 268 16.14 20.69 -68.76
CA GLY A 268 15.39 20.80 -70.02
C GLY A 268 15.79 19.76 -71.08
N ARG A 269 16.66 18.80 -70.74
CA ARG A 269 17.15 17.76 -71.66
C ARG A 269 16.61 16.40 -71.26
N ALA A 270 16.08 15.66 -72.24
CA ALA A 270 15.71 14.27 -72.04
C ALA A 270 16.95 13.42 -71.73
N VAL A 271 16.85 12.57 -70.71
CA VAL A 271 17.94 11.69 -70.27
C VAL A 271 17.44 10.27 -70.06
N THR A 272 18.33 9.31 -70.30
CA THR A 272 18.11 7.90 -69.97
C THR A 272 19.31 7.37 -69.19
N TYR A 273 19.08 6.36 -68.36
CA TYR A 273 20.09 5.85 -67.44
C TYR A 273 20.41 4.39 -67.73
N GLN A 274 21.69 4.07 -67.67
CA GLN A 274 22.19 2.70 -67.70
C GLN A 274 23.30 2.54 -66.68
N ALA A 275 23.46 1.32 -66.16
CA ALA A 275 24.52 1.01 -65.22
C ALA A 275 25.47 -0.03 -65.83
N ALA A 276 26.77 0.27 -65.84
CA ALA A 276 27.79 -0.63 -66.33
C ALA A 276 29.09 -0.43 -65.55
N ASN A 277 29.73 -1.53 -65.14
CA ASN A 277 31.04 -1.51 -64.46
C ASN A 277 31.11 -0.58 -63.23
N GLY A 278 30.01 -0.46 -62.47
CA GLY A 278 29.93 0.43 -61.30
C GLY A 278 29.74 1.92 -61.63
N LEU A 279 29.59 2.28 -62.91
CA LEU A 279 29.33 3.64 -63.38
C LEU A 279 27.87 3.80 -63.77
N LEU A 280 27.33 4.98 -63.51
CA LEU A 280 26.03 5.44 -64.02
C LEU A 280 26.27 6.17 -65.34
N GLY A 281 25.83 5.55 -66.45
CA GLY A 281 25.77 6.16 -67.77
C GLY A 281 24.50 6.99 -67.90
N ILE A 282 24.66 8.28 -68.17
CA ILE A 282 23.57 9.23 -68.40
C ILE A 282 23.59 9.57 -69.90
N SER A 283 22.64 9.04 -70.65
CA SER A 283 22.57 9.24 -72.09
C SER A 283 21.63 10.37 -72.43
N THR A 284 22.08 11.30 -73.26
CA THR A 284 21.32 12.45 -73.74
C THR A 284 21.75 12.82 -75.16
N ALA A 285 21.10 13.83 -75.75
CA ALA A 285 21.48 14.36 -77.05
C ALA A 285 21.85 15.85 -76.91
N LEU A 286 22.98 16.23 -77.50
CA LEU A 286 23.35 17.63 -77.64
C LEU A 286 22.87 18.15 -78.99
N SER A 287 22.01 19.16 -78.97
CA SER A 287 21.59 19.85 -80.19
C SER A 287 22.66 20.86 -80.61
N VAL A 288 23.23 20.66 -81.79
CA VAL A 288 24.12 21.61 -82.44
C VAL A 288 23.38 22.21 -83.63
N GLU A 289 23.09 23.50 -83.56
CA GLU A 289 22.42 24.22 -84.64
C GLU A 289 23.29 24.21 -85.92
N PRO A 290 22.69 24.03 -87.12
CA PRO A 290 21.24 24.14 -87.36
C PRO A 290 20.43 22.82 -87.28
N ILE A 291 21.01 21.60 -87.24
CA ILE A 291 20.20 20.36 -87.45
C ILE A 291 20.70 19.09 -86.71
N VAL A 292 21.89 19.06 -86.08
CA VAL A 292 22.47 17.77 -85.64
C VAL A 292 22.26 17.53 -84.14
N ASN A 293 21.52 16.46 -83.80
CA ASN A 293 21.47 15.90 -82.46
C ASN A 293 22.60 14.88 -82.29
N ILE A 294 23.58 15.19 -81.46
CA ILE A 294 24.73 14.32 -81.18
C ILE A 294 24.37 13.48 -79.95
N PRO A 295 24.18 12.15 -80.09
CA PRO A 295 24.00 11.29 -78.93
C PRO A 295 25.30 11.22 -78.14
N LEU A 296 25.18 11.35 -76.81
CA LEU A 296 26.30 11.23 -75.90
C LEU A 296 25.88 10.51 -74.62
N THR A 297 26.83 9.81 -74.01
CA THR A 297 26.66 9.15 -72.71
C THR A 297 27.73 9.65 -71.75
N ILE A 298 27.32 10.15 -70.60
CA ILE A 298 28.26 10.57 -69.55
C ILE A 298 28.33 9.44 -68.53
N HIS A 299 29.50 8.81 -68.41
CA HIS A 299 29.73 7.79 -67.40
C HIS A 299 30.23 8.44 -66.12
N THR A 300 29.44 8.32 -65.06
CA THR A 300 29.71 8.95 -63.77
C THR A 300 29.94 7.91 -62.68
N ALA A 301 30.91 8.17 -61.81
CA ALA A 301 31.13 7.41 -60.59
C ALA A 301 30.40 8.11 -59.44
N PRO A 302 29.47 7.43 -58.74
CA PRO A 302 28.81 8.01 -57.58
C PRO A 302 29.79 8.15 -56.41
N ARG A 303 29.81 9.31 -55.77
CA ARG A 303 30.63 9.61 -54.59
C ARG A 303 29.75 10.24 -53.51
N LEU A 304 29.91 9.80 -52.27
CA LEU A 304 29.24 10.39 -51.12
C LEU A 304 30.14 11.42 -50.46
N SER A 305 29.60 12.61 -50.21
CA SER A 305 30.26 13.64 -49.41
C SER A 305 29.24 14.31 -48.50
N GLY A 306 29.32 14.09 -47.20
CA GLY A 306 28.55 14.85 -46.21
C GLY A 306 27.02 14.79 -46.33
N GLY A 307 26.46 13.77 -46.99
CA GLY A 307 25.01 13.68 -47.27
C GLY A 307 24.62 14.02 -48.70
N THR A 308 25.56 14.53 -49.50
CA THR A 308 25.38 14.77 -50.93
C THR A 308 25.92 13.61 -51.74
N LEU A 309 25.12 13.13 -52.68
CA LEU A 309 25.54 12.23 -53.73
C LEU A 309 26.06 13.06 -54.92
N ASN A 310 27.35 12.94 -55.20
CA ASN A 310 28.02 13.59 -56.32
C ASN A 310 28.31 12.56 -57.40
N LEU A 311 27.86 12.82 -58.62
CA LEU A 311 28.14 12.03 -59.80
C LEU A 311 29.39 12.60 -60.47
N VAL A 312 30.54 11.98 -60.25
CA VAL A 312 31.82 12.47 -60.79
C VAL A 312 32.03 11.88 -62.18
N PRO A 313 32.05 12.69 -63.26
CA PRO A 313 32.32 12.18 -64.60
C PRO A 313 33.67 11.46 -64.68
N GLN A 314 33.68 10.27 -65.26
CA GLN A 314 34.88 9.47 -65.51
C GLN A 314 35.19 9.38 -67.00
N SER A 315 34.17 9.40 -67.85
CA SER A 315 34.31 9.50 -69.31
C SER A 315 33.04 10.05 -69.93
N VAL A 316 33.17 10.56 -71.15
CA VAL A 316 32.05 10.95 -72.02
C VAL A 316 32.18 10.16 -73.32
N GLU A 317 31.17 9.37 -73.63
CA GLU A 317 31.04 8.69 -74.91
C GLU A 317 30.37 9.64 -75.91
N ILE A 318 31.06 9.95 -77.00
CA ILE A 318 30.56 10.82 -78.07
C ILE A 318 30.67 10.04 -79.37
N LEU A 319 29.55 9.84 -80.06
CA LEU A 319 29.49 9.07 -81.31
C LEU A 319 30.15 7.68 -81.21
N GLY A 320 29.96 6.99 -80.07
CA GLY A 320 30.50 5.65 -79.82
C GLY A 320 31.95 5.60 -79.35
N ALA A 321 32.62 6.74 -79.21
CA ALA A 321 34.00 6.83 -78.73
C ALA A 321 34.06 7.38 -77.31
N ASN A 322 34.65 6.62 -76.38
CA ASN A 322 34.91 7.06 -75.01
C ASN A 322 36.04 8.10 -74.96
N ARG A 323 35.77 9.25 -74.33
CA ARG A 323 36.73 10.34 -74.13
C ARG A 323 36.93 10.59 -72.63
N PRO A 324 38.17 10.73 -72.14
CA PRO A 324 38.41 11.08 -70.74
C PRO A 324 38.00 12.55 -70.46
N PRO A 325 37.75 12.94 -69.20
CA PRO A 325 37.19 14.26 -68.87
C PRO A 325 38.10 15.44 -69.23
N ASP A 326 39.38 15.20 -69.46
CA ASP A 326 40.38 16.19 -69.86
C ASP A 326 40.50 16.39 -71.38
N ASP A 327 39.87 15.52 -72.19
CA ASP A 327 39.77 15.67 -73.65
C ASP A 327 38.99 16.94 -74.01
N LEU A 328 39.37 17.63 -75.09
CA LEU A 328 38.76 18.89 -75.51
C LEU A 328 37.24 18.77 -75.74
N LEU A 329 36.78 17.69 -76.37
CA LEU A 329 35.35 17.49 -76.64
C LEU A 329 34.59 17.12 -75.37
N ALA A 330 35.19 16.31 -74.50
CA ALA A 330 34.60 15.98 -73.21
C ALA A 330 34.48 17.22 -72.31
N ARG A 331 35.51 18.08 -72.26
CA ARG A 331 35.47 19.35 -71.53
C ARG A 331 34.38 20.28 -72.04
N LEU A 332 34.23 20.39 -73.36
CA LEU A 332 33.17 21.19 -73.96
C LEU A 332 31.78 20.69 -73.53
N VAL A 333 31.53 19.39 -73.61
CA VAL A 333 30.26 18.79 -73.16
C VAL A 333 30.04 19.02 -71.66
N LEU A 334 31.03 18.70 -70.83
CA LEU A 334 30.92 18.82 -69.37
C LEU A 334 30.75 20.27 -68.91
N SER A 335 31.31 21.26 -69.63
CA SER A 335 31.13 22.68 -69.33
C SER A 335 29.70 23.18 -69.50
N GLN A 336 28.88 22.46 -70.28
CA GLN A 336 27.46 22.79 -70.50
C GLN A 336 26.53 22.10 -69.51
N ILE A 337 27.08 21.41 -68.51
CA ILE A 337 26.34 20.71 -67.47
C ILE A 337 26.56 21.47 -66.18
N LYS A 338 25.47 21.90 -65.54
CA LYS A 338 25.57 22.53 -64.23
C LYS A 338 26.01 21.49 -63.22
N GLN A 339 26.93 21.87 -62.34
CA GLN A 339 27.40 20.99 -61.26
C GLN A 339 26.25 20.52 -60.35
N GLU A 340 25.25 21.37 -60.17
CA GLU A 340 24.02 21.09 -59.42
C GLU A 340 23.24 19.92 -60.02
N SER A 341 23.32 19.70 -61.33
CA SER A 341 22.63 18.60 -62.04
C SER A 341 23.32 17.25 -61.85
N LEU A 342 24.57 17.26 -61.38
CA LEU A 342 25.36 16.08 -61.03
C LEU A 342 25.45 15.87 -59.51
N SER A 343 24.78 16.71 -58.72
CA SER A 343 24.83 16.66 -57.27
C SER A 343 23.42 16.57 -56.70
N ARG A 344 23.15 15.62 -55.81
CA ARG A 344 21.84 15.46 -55.18
C ARG A 344 21.99 15.36 -53.68
N GLU A 345 21.28 16.21 -52.95
CA GLU A 345 21.16 16.03 -51.50
C GLU A 345 20.31 14.80 -51.19
N LEU A 346 20.85 13.93 -50.35
CA LEU A 346 20.11 12.79 -49.83
C LEU A 346 19.29 13.24 -48.60
N PRO A 347 18.20 12.52 -48.27
CA PRO A 347 17.40 12.84 -47.08
C PRO A 347 18.26 12.93 -45.82
N ALA A 348 17.90 13.85 -44.92
CA ALA A 348 18.57 13.96 -43.64
C ALA A 348 18.42 12.65 -42.84
N LEU A 349 19.52 12.17 -42.26
CA LEU A 349 19.53 10.99 -41.40
C LEU A 349 19.53 11.41 -39.93
N PRO A 350 18.99 10.58 -39.02
CA PRO A 350 19.12 10.82 -37.58
C PRO A 350 20.58 10.97 -37.16
N SER A 351 20.82 11.71 -36.08
CA SER A 351 22.15 11.84 -35.48
C SER A 351 22.78 10.46 -35.22
N GLY A 352 24.08 10.32 -35.47
CA GLY A 352 24.82 9.05 -35.32
C GLY A 352 24.60 8.01 -36.43
N VAL A 353 23.66 8.26 -37.35
CA VAL A 353 23.46 7.47 -38.57
C VAL A 353 24.12 8.20 -39.76
N ARG A 354 24.79 7.45 -40.63
CA ARG A 354 25.42 8.02 -41.83
C ARG A 354 25.27 7.13 -43.04
N TYR A 355 25.32 7.76 -44.20
CA TYR A 355 25.58 7.09 -45.47
C TYR A 355 27.00 6.50 -45.44
N ARG A 356 27.12 5.20 -45.74
CA ARG A 356 28.37 4.44 -45.63
C ARG A 356 29.07 4.27 -46.96
N SER A 357 28.30 3.92 -47.99
CA SER A 357 28.80 3.70 -49.33
C SER A 357 27.70 3.92 -50.35
N VAL A 358 28.10 4.23 -51.57
CA VAL A 358 27.22 4.26 -52.73
C VAL A 358 27.83 3.39 -53.82
N SER A 359 26.99 2.64 -54.51
CA SER A 359 27.36 1.87 -55.69
C SER A 359 26.22 1.91 -56.71
N VAL A 360 26.52 1.65 -57.97
CA VAL A 360 25.52 1.58 -59.03
C VAL A 360 25.66 0.25 -59.76
N ASP A 361 24.53 -0.42 -59.98
CA ASP A 361 24.44 -1.61 -60.81
C ASP A 361 23.12 -1.61 -61.59
N SER A 362 22.86 -2.69 -62.33
CA SER A 362 21.64 -2.83 -63.15
C SER A 362 20.34 -2.74 -62.34
N GLY A 363 20.39 -2.97 -61.03
CA GLY A 363 19.25 -2.82 -60.13
C GLY A 363 18.99 -1.37 -59.71
N GLY A 364 19.93 -0.45 -59.91
CA GLY A 364 19.79 0.95 -59.55
C GLY A 364 20.98 1.55 -58.80
N VAL A 365 20.74 2.74 -58.24
CA VAL A 365 21.66 3.39 -57.32
C VAL A 365 21.45 2.81 -55.93
N LYS A 366 22.49 2.20 -55.35
CA LYS A 366 22.46 1.57 -54.04
C LYS A 366 23.20 2.43 -53.03
N VAL A 367 22.53 2.81 -51.96
CA VAL A 367 23.10 3.61 -50.88
C VAL A 367 23.02 2.83 -49.57
N ALA A 368 24.18 2.45 -49.03
CA ALA A 368 24.24 1.77 -47.74
C ALA A 368 24.13 2.80 -46.61
N VAL A 369 23.24 2.54 -45.65
CA VAL A 369 23.03 3.36 -44.46
C VAL A 369 23.35 2.52 -43.24
N GLY A 370 24.05 3.11 -42.27
CA GLY A 370 24.34 2.40 -41.02
C GLY A 370 24.84 3.30 -39.90
N GLY A 371 24.38 3.02 -38.70
CA GLY A 371 24.81 3.70 -37.49
C GLY A 371 23.83 3.51 -36.35
N VAL A 372 24.11 4.18 -35.23
CA VAL A 372 23.29 4.15 -34.04
C VAL A 372 22.88 5.57 -33.75
N THR A 373 21.57 5.82 -33.69
CA THR A 373 21.03 7.06 -33.17
C THR A 373 20.72 6.89 -31.69
N VAL A 374 20.91 7.96 -30.92
CA VAL A 374 20.62 7.99 -29.49
C VAL A 374 19.54 9.01 -29.28
N GLN A 375 18.41 8.57 -28.74
CA GLN A 375 17.36 9.45 -28.26
C GLN A 375 17.57 9.67 -26.75
N PRO A 376 17.94 10.89 -26.32
CA PRO A 376 18.11 11.20 -24.92
C PRO A 376 16.83 10.99 -24.11
N PHE A 377 16.96 10.59 -22.85
CA PHE A 377 15.81 10.42 -21.95
C PHE A 377 15.00 11.70 -21.71
N SER A 378 15.64 12.87 -21.84
CA SER A 378 14.98 14.18 -21.74
C SER A 378 13.97 14.45 -22.84
N GLU A 379 14.04 13.71 -23.96
CA GLU A 379 13.11 13.85 -25.09
C GLU A 379 11.93 12.87 -25.01
N LEU A 380 11.97 11.92 -24.07
CA LEU A 380 10.87 10.99 -23.86
C LEU A 380 9.75 11.63 -23.05
N SER A 381 8.51 11.35 -23.43
CA SER A 381 7.33 11.74 -22.66
C SER A 381 6.35 10.57 -22.56
N THR A 382 5.61 10.52 -21.47
CA THR A 382 4.58 9.50 -21.22
C THR A 382 3.23 9.83 -21.87
N GLY A 383 3.08 11.00 -22.49
CA GLY A 383 1.85 11.49 -23.12
C GLY A 383 0.72 11.84 -22.14
N ASP A 384 0.78 11.36 -20.88
CA ASP A 384 -0.19 11.57 -19.81
C ASP A 384 0.09 12.80 -18.94
N GLY A 385 1.11 13.59 -19.29
CA GLY A 385 1.49 14.81 -18.58
C GLY A 385 2.17 14.60 -17.22
N ARG A 386 2.42 13.35 -16.79
CA ARG A 386 3.08 13.10 -15.51
C ARG A 386 4.58 13.44 -15.58
N PRO A 387 5.13 14.11 -14.55
CA PRO A 387 6.57 14.26 -14.43
C PRO A 387 7.19 12.87 -14.27
N THR A 388 7.82 12.40 -15.35
CA THR A 388 8.42 11.08 -15.45
C THR A 388 9.91 11.22 -15.70
N THR A 389 10.73 10.64 -14.84
CA THR A 389 12.16 10.54 -15.06
C THR A 389 12.46 9.21 -15.74
N PHE A 390 12.96 9.28 -16.97
CA PHE A 390 13.40 8.12 -17.72
C PHE A 390 14.87 7.79 -17.45
N GLY A 391 15.21 6.51 -17.58
CA GLY A 391 16.56 5.98 -17.37
C GLY A 391 16.70 4.58 -17.96
N ALA A 392 17.85 3.94 -17.75
CA ALA A 392 18.04 2.54 -18.11
C ALA A 392 18.69 1.74 -16.98
N GLU A 393 18.24 0.50 -16.82
CA GLU A 393 18.80 -0.45 -15.86
C GLU A 393 18.68 -1.87 -16.40
N GLY A 394 19.79 -2.59 -16.48
CA GLY A 394 19.80 -3.98 -16.95
C GLY A 394 19.25 -4.17 -18.37
N GLY A 395 19.43 -3.18 -19.26
CA GLY A 395 18.89 -3.19 -20.62
C GLY A 395 17.38 -2.92 -20.72
N LEU A 396 16.73 -2.56 -19.61
CA LEU A 396 15.33 -2.15 -19.56
C LEU A 396 15.25 -0.63 -19.48
N LEU A 397 14.21 -0.05 -20.11
CA LEU A 397 13.86 1.35 -19.95
C LEU A 397 13.16 1.49 -18.59
N THR A 398 13.64 2.40 -17.76
CA THR A 398 13.00 2.70 -16.48
C THR A 398 12.22 3.99 -16.58
N ALA A 399 10.96 4.00 -16.16
CA ALA A 399 10.14 5.20 -16.02
C ALA A 399 9.79 5.39 -14.55
N THR A 400 10.33 6.44 -13.93
CA THR A 400 10.08 6.76 -12.52
C THR A 400 9.11 7.92 -12.43
N THR A 401 7.96 7.69 -11.80
CA THR A 401 6.95 8.72 -11.56
C THR A 401 6.82 8.97 -10.06
N LYS A 402 6.62 10.25 -9.71
CA LYS A 402 6.30 10.65 -8.35
C LYS A 402 4.88 11.20 -8.29
N GLY A 403 4.09 10.77 -7.30
CA GLY A 403 2.74 11.24 -7.08
C GLY A 403 1.68 10.14 -7.05
N GLY A 404 0.45 10.53 -6.70
CA GLY A 404 -0.71 9.65 -6.60
C GLY A 404 -1.44 9.42 -7.92
N ASN A 405 -2.72 9.06 -7.83
CA ASN A 405 -3.56 8.85 -9.00
C ASN A 405 -3.72 10.17 -9.79
N PRO A 406 -3.61 10.16 -11.14
CA PRO A 406 -3.53 11.37 -11.96
C PRO A 406 -4.87 12.09 -12.05
N ASP A 407 -5.96 11.35 -11.89
CA ASP A 407 -7.35 11.82 -11.85
C ASP A 407 -7.74 12.35 -10.46
N GLY A 408 -6.81 12.33 -9.50
CA GLY A 408 -7.05 12.74 -8.12
C GLY A 408 -7.96 11.79 -7.34
N THR A 409 -8.28 10.60 -7.89
CA THR A 409 -9.18 9.68 -7.22
C THR A 409 -8.52 9.06 -5.97
N PRO A 410 -9.26 8.94 -4.87
CA PRO A 410 -8.76 8.28 -3.66
C PRO A 410 -8.39 6.82 -3.92
N THR A 411 -7.31 6.36 -3.31
CA THR A 411 -6.88 4.96 -3.42
C THR A 411 -7.49 4.14 -2.28
N PRO A 412 -8.26 3.07 -2.56
CA PRO A 412 -8.75 2.16 -1.53
C PRO A 412 -7.57 1.45 -0.87
N ILE A 413 -7.56 1.42 0.47
CA ILE A 413 -6.54 0.74 1.25
C ILE A 413 -7.19 -0.12 2.34
N VAL A 414 -6.55 -1.24 2.66
CA VAL A 414 -6.91 -2.05 3.84
C VAL A 414 -5.70 -2.11 4.75
N LEU A 415 -5.85 -1.62 5.97
CA LEU A 415 -4.83 -1.67 7.01
C LEU A 415 -5.01 -2.96 7.82
N TYR A 416 -3.92 -3.67 8.09
CA TYR A 416 -3.89 -4.85 8.95
C TYR A 416 -3.08 -4.52 10.19
N ALA A 417 -3.73 -4.54 11.35
CA ALA A 417 -3.11 -4.20 12.62
C ALA A 417 -3.31 -5.34 13.63
N LYS A 418 -2.35 -5.46 14.55
CA LYS A 418 -2.52 -6.23 15.79
C LYS A 418 -2.60 -5.21 16.92
N PRO A 419 -3.82 -4.90 17.40
CA PRO A 419 -3.97 -3.91 18.45
C PRO A 419 -3.13 -4.28 19.68
N THR A 420 -2.54 -3.28 20.31
CA THR A 420 -1.82 -3.46 21.58
C THR A 420 -2.22 -2.36 22.54
N ILE A 421 -2.04 -2.62 23.84
CA ILE A 421 -2.27 -1.61 24.87
C ILE A 421 -0.94 -1.27 25.53
N ALA A 422 -0.59 0.01 25.51
CA ALA A 422 0.58 0.55 26.19
C ALA A 422 0.13 1.62 27.19
N GLY A 423 0.04 1.23 28.47
CA GLY A 423 -0.50 2.08 29.53
C GLY A 423 -1.99 2.38 29.30
N ALA A 424 -2.33 3.66 29.12
CA ALA A 424 -3.70 4.12 28.85
C ALA A 424 -3.95 4.45 27.37
N LYS A 425 -3.21 3.80 26.46
CA LYS A 425 -3.35 4.01 25.01
C LYS A 425 -3.57 2.68 24.29
N LEU A 426 -4.54 2.68 23.40
CA LEU A 426 -4.78 1.62 22.43
C LEU A 426 -4.03 1.98 21.14
N ASP A 427 -3.03 1.19 20.80
CA ASP A 427 -2.27 1.34 19.56
C ASP A 427 -2.79 0.34 18.52
N ILE A 428 -3.25 0.86 17.39
CA ILE A 428 -3.69 0.09 16.21
C ILE A 428 -2.82 0.38 14.99
N ALA A 429 -1.54 0.70 15.21
CA ALA A 429 -0.58 0.88 14.12
C ALA A 429 -0.61 -0.32 13.16
N PRO A 430 -0.75 -0.07 11.85
CA PRO A 430 -0.76 -1.15 10.87
C PRO A 430 0.61 -1.81 10.80
N GLN A 431 0.61 -3.13 10.65
CA GLN A 431 1.81 -3.91 10.33
C GLN A 431 1.91 -4.12 8.81
N GLN A 432 0.76 -4.23 8.14
CA GLN A 432 0.66 -4.38 6.69
C GLN A 432 -0.42 -3.46 6.15
N ILE A 433 -0.24 -3.03 4.90
CA ILE A 433 -1.20 -2.23 4.15
C ILE A 433 -1.43 -2.93 2.82
N GLU A 434 -2.67 -3.28 2.54
CA GLU A 434 -3.11 -3.77 1.24
C GLU A 434 -3.53 -2.60 0.35
N MET A 435 -2.96 -2.55 -0.85
CA MET A 435 -3.38 -1.64 -1.90
C MET A 435 -3.33 -2.36 -3.24
N PHE A 436 -4.34 -2.14 -4.07
CA PHE A 436 -4.45 -2.77 -5.39
C PHE A 436 -4.41 -4.31 -5.36
N GLY A 437 -4.85 -4.92 -4.26
CA GLY A 437 -4.79 -6.37 -4.04
C GLY A 437 -3.41 -6.90 -3.60
N PHE A 438 -2.48 -6.02 -3.23
CA PHE A 438 -1.14 -6.39 -2.78
C PHE A 438 -0.86 -5.93 -1.36
N LEU A 439 -0.34 -6.84 -0.54
CA LEU A 439 0.15 -6.53 0.81
C LEU A 439 1.57 -5.93 0.75
N PHE A 440 1.73 -4.79 1.40
CA PHE A 440 3.00 -4.09 1.61
C PHE A 440 3.29 -3.97 3.12
N PRO A 441 4.57 -4.03 3.54
CA PRO A 441 4.95 -3.67 4.91
C PRO A 441 4.54 -2.23 5.21
N ALA A 442 3.90 -1.98 6.35
CA ALA A 442 3.40 -0.65 6.68
C ALA A 442 4.49 0.41 6.73
N ASP A 443 5.66 0.11 7.31
CA ASP A 443 6.79 1.05 7.40
C ASP A 443 7.23 1.58 6.03
N ASN A 444 7.24 0.71 5.02
CA ASN A 444 7.61 1.10 3.65
C ASN A 444 6.59 2.07 3.05
N VAL A 445 5.30 1.85 3.30
CA VAL A 445 4.22 2.73 2.80
C VAL A 445 4.21 4.05 3.57
N LEU A 446 4.24 3.99 4.89
CA LEU A 446 4.18 5.14 5.78
C LEU A 446 5.45 6.02 5.71
N SER A 447 6.58 5.51 5.21
CA SER A 447 7.74 6.34 4.88
C SER A 447 7.50 7.29 3.68
N GLN A 448 6.51 7.00 2.85
CA GLN A 448 6.19 7.77 1.64
C GLN A 448 4.83 8.47 1.69
N VAL A 449 3.98 8.11 2.65
CA VAL A 449 2.61 8.60 2.80
C VAL A 449 2.45 9.19 4.19
N ARG A 450 1.72 10.29 4.32
CA ARG A 450 1.45 10.89 5.63
C ARG A 450 0.72 9.89 6.53
N ALA A 451 1.34 9.54 7.65
CA ALA A 451 0.77 8.61 8.62
C ALA A 451 -0.45 9.22 9.33
N ARG A 452 -1.46 8.38 9.58
CA ARG A 452 -2.57 8.71 10.48
C ARG A 452 -2.15 8.48 11.93
N GLU A 453 -2.78 9.20 12.83
CA GLU A 453 -2.71 8.87 14.25
C GLU A 453 -3.38 7.51 14.46
N THR A 454 -2.65 6.59 15.07
CA THR A 454 -3.08 5.19 15.27
C THR A 454 -3.10 4.81 16.76
N SER A 455 -2.81 5.77 17.63
CA SER A 455 -2.81 5.62 19.07
C SER A 455 -3.97 6.41 19.65
N TYR A 456 -4.92 5.72 20.27
CA TYR A 456 -6.13 6.31 20.85
C TYR A 456 -6.06 6.29 22.38
N PRO A 457 -6.40 7.39 23.06
CA PRO A 457 -6.48 7.39 24.51
C PRO A 457 -7.62 6.47 24.98
N LEU A 458 -7.31 5.62 25.97
CA LEU A 458 -8.30 4.85 26.69
C LEU A 458 -8.80 5.64 27.91
N GLN A 459 -9.98 5.29 28.40
CA GLN A 459 -10.55 5.92 29.59
C GLN A 459 -9.63 5.73 30.80
N ALA A 460 -9.56 6.75 31.67
CA ALA A 460 -8.88 6.64 32.95
C ALA A 460 -9.55 5.56 33.82
N LEU A 461 -8.75 4.66 34.36
CA LEU A 461 -9.22 3.56 35.22
C LEU A 461 -9.14 3.94 36.71
N PRO A 462 -9.99 3.33 37.56
CA PRO A 462 -9.84 3.39 39.01
C PRO A 462 -8.46 2.88 39.46
N ALA A 463 -8.05 3.30 40.66
CA ALA A 463 -6.81 2.82 41.26
C ALA A 463 -6.78 1.27 41.34
N ASN A 464 -5.61 0.70 41.04
CA ASN A 464 -5.34 -0.74 41.01
C ASN A 464 -6.09 -1.55 39.93
N LEU A 465 -6.76 -0.87 38.98
CA LEU A 465 -7.30 -1.51 37.78
C LEU A 465 -6.41 -1.18 36.57
N GLU A 466 -6.11 -2.19 35.77
CA GLU A 466 -5.16 -2.08 34.66
C GLU A 466 -5.77 -2.69 33.39
N TYR A 467 -5.50 -2.06 32.24
CA TYR A 467 -5.70 -2.72 30.96
C TYR A 467 -4.66 -3.84 30.78
N ARG A 468 -5.11 -5.00 30.32
CA ARG A 468 -4.26 -6.20 30.19
C ARG A 468 -4.00 -6.60 28.76
N ALA A 469 -5.06 -6.68 27.96
CA ALA A 469 -4.99 -7.20 26.62
C ALA A 469 -6.09 -6.59 25.76
N VAL A 470 -5.86 -6.64 24.46
CA VAL A 470 -6.88 -6.37 23.45
C VAL A 470 -6.90 -7.56 22.49
N GLU A 471 -8.10 -8.02 22.18
CA GLU A 471 -8.35 -9.12 21.26
C GLU A 471 -9.32 -8.64 20.18
N VAL A 472 -9.07 -9.04 18.94
CA VAL A 472 -9.98 -8.79 17.83
C VAL A 472 -10.94 -9.97 17.73
N LEU A 473 -12.23 -9.69 17.75
CA LEU A 473 -13.32 -10.65 17.59
C LEU A 473 -14.02 -10.43 16.23
N PRO A 474 -14.85 -11.38 15.77
CA PRO A 474 -15.61 -11.22 14.52
C PRO A 474 -16.52 -9.98 14.50
N GLU A 475 -17.07 -9.61 15.65
CA GLU A 475 -18.03 -8.51 15.80
C GLU A 475 -17.43 -7.20 16.34
N GLY A 476 -16.19 -7.21 16.86
CA GLY A 476 -15.62 -6.04 17.51
C GLY A 476 -14.24 -6.23 18.15
N LEU A 477 -13.82 -5.26 18.96
CA LEU A 477 -12.61 -5.33 19.79
C LEU A 477 -12.97 -5.60 21.24
N ARG A 478 -12.34 -6.61 21.85
CA ARG A 478 -12.46 -6.91 23.28
C ARG A 478 -11.22 -6.44 24.03
N ILE A 479 -11.39 -5.50 24.94
CA ILE A 479 -10.36 -4.99 25.84
C ILE A 479 -10.55 -5.65 27.21
N THR A 480 -9.53 -6.34 27.70
CA THR A 480 -9.54 -6.99 29.02
C THR A 480 -8.90 -6.10 30.06
N LEU A 481 -9.53 -6.02 31.23
CA LEU A 481 -9.06 -5.29 32.40
C LEU A 481 -8.94 -6.25 33.58
N SER A 482 -7.98 -6.01 34.46
CA SER A 482 -7.91 -6.75 35.72
C SER A 482 -7.34 -5.88 36.83
N GLY A 483 -7.71 -6.17 38.07
CA GLY A 483 -7.22 -5.43 39.23
C GLY A 483 -7.35 -6.20 40.53
N LYS A 484 -6.58 -5.78 41.53
CA LYS A 484 -6.63 -6.30 42.91
C LYS A 484 -6.88 -5.14 43.86
N ASP A 485 -7.69 -5.36 44.89
CA ASP A 485 -8.06 -4.31 45.84
C ASP A 485 -8.56 -3.04 45.13
N VAL A 486 -9.52 -3.23 44.22
CA VAL A 486 -10.09 -2.15 43.41
C VAL A 486 -11.16 -1.44 44.23
N THR A 487 -11.12 -0.10 44.21
CA THR A 487 -12.17 0.73 44.80
C THR A 487 -12.93 1.43 43.68
N LEU A 488 -14.22 1.16 43.59
CA LEU A 488 -15.12 1.70 42.58
C LEU A 488 -16.06 2.72 43.23
N GLN A 489 -16.10 3.92 42.65
CA GLN A 489 -17.12 4.92 42.95
C GLN A 489 -18.38 4.64 42.11
N LYS A 490 -19.52 5.11 42.60
CA LYS A 490 -20.78 5.06 41.86
C LYS A 490 -20.64 5.63 40.45
N GLY A 491 -21.14 4.92 39.43
CA GLY A 491 -21.08 5.35 38.01
C GLY A 491 -19.70 5.34 37.35
N GLN A 492 -18.61 5.12 38.10
CA GLN A 492 -17.24 5.22 37.59
C GLN A 492 -16.93 4.20 36.47
N LEU A 493 -17.58 3.03 36.49
CA LEU A 493 -17.43 1.98 35.47
C LEU A 493 -18.03 2.38 34.12
N THR A 494 -19.08 3.19 34.11
CA THR A 494 -19.74 3.69 32.90
C THR A 494 -19.24 5.06 32.48
N GLY A 495 -18.18 5.56 33.12
CA GLY A 495 -17.61 6.88 32.83
C GLY A 495 -18.51 8.07 33.20
N SER A 496 -19.58 7.84 33.95
CA SER A 496 -20.48 8.87 34.43
C SER A 496 -20.21 9.17 35.90
N THR A 497 -19.99 10.44 36.25
CA THR A 497 -19.89 10.86 37.65
C THR A 497 -21.26 11.25 38.18
N CYS A 498 -21.73 10.50 39.18
CA CYS A 498 -22.91 10.75 40.01
C CYS A 498 -22.58 10.30 41.45
#